data_AF-A0A1I3M0R2-F1
#
_entry.id   AF-A0A1I3M0R2-F1
#
_cell.length_a   1.000
_cell.length_b   1.000
_cell.length_c   1.000
_cell.angle_alpha   90.00
_cell.angle_beta   90.00
_cell.angle_gamma   90.00
#
_symmetry.space_group_name_H-M   'P 1'
#
loop_
_entity.id
_entity.type
_entity.pdbx_description
1 polymer ?
#
loop_
_entity_poly.entity_id
_entity_poly.type
_entity_poly.pdbx_seq_one_letter_code
_entity_poly.pdbx_strand_id
1 'polypeptide(L)'
;MSLQYEEIGQRLRAFRLGSGLSAEEVAKRIGISRTALYRFEKGEVVKIETLTSLADLLGVSLATLLGVEIEYLSNAVTYFERLRQLEETADRIVVLAGPISFLLASERFAAMLEEILRETVAEDMPGRDKALADIARIIAILAERKEIYARRRPAIVNLISAVDVERMVRSGFAGRTFVREHVIAERRALARAELAHFASIIEAEPIGVQIGLVPGTLPHTGFQIFRAGDRKTLSISPFRLGEQPNVSLGVAMITSTQEAVTLHERVVDELWRRALKGKEAAAHMREIIAAAEGEGR
;
A
#
# COMPACT_ATOMS: atom_id res chain seq x y z
N MET A 1 -23.20 2.95 -16.88
CA MET A 1 -23.52 3.91 -15.80
C MET A 1 -23.65 3.26 -14.41
N SER A 2 -23.40 1.96 -14.24
CA SER A 2 -23.55 1.22 -12.97
C SER A 2 -22.34 1.28 -12.02
N LEU A 3 -21.20 1.85 -12.45
CA LEU A 3 -19.96 1.89 -11.67
C LEU A 3 -19.96 2.86 -10.48
N GLN A 4 -20.97 3.73 -10.31
CA GLN A 4 -20.93 4.75 -9.26
C GLN A 4 -21.36 4.23 -7.88
N TYR A 5 -22.41 3.40 -7.81
CA TYR A 5 -22.93 2.93 -6.52
C TYR A 5 -22.01 1.91 -5.83
N GLU A 6 -21.41 0.99 -6.60
CA GLU A 6 -20.45 0.03 -6.07
C GLU A 6 -19.26 0.74 -5.41
N GLU A 7 -18.75 1.79 -6.02
CA GLU A 7 -17.63 2.55 -5.45
C GLU A 7 -18.01 3.35 -4.21
N ILE A 8 -19.23 3.90 -4.16
CA ILE A 8 -19.76 4.52 -2.95
C ILE A 8 -19.79 3.48 -1.81
N GLY A 9 -20.29 2.26 -2.09
CA GLY A 9 -20.30 1.16 -1.13
C GLY A 9 -18.91 0.74 -0.68
N GLN A 10 -17.96 0.64 -1.60
CA GLN A 10 -16.55 0.33 -1.33
C GLN A 10 -15.89 1.39 -0.42
N ARG A 11 -16.08 2.69 -0.72
CA ARG A 11 -15.60 3.79 0.13
C ARG A 11 -16.23 3.74 1.51
N LEU A 12 -17.55 3.55 1.58
CA LEU A 12 -18.29 3.41 2.83
C LEU A 12 -17.70 2.28 3.70
N ARG A 13 -17.47 1.11 3.11
CA ARG A 13 -16.82 -0.03 3.79
C ARG A 13 -15.44 0.34 4.31
N ALA A 14 -14.61 0.99 3.50
CA ALA A 14 -13.25 1.36 3.88
C ALA A 14 -13.21 2.36 5.04
N PHE A 15 -14.07 3.38 5.02
CA PHE A 15 -14.16 4.34 6.12
C PHE A 15 -14.75 3.70 7.38
N ARG A 16 -15.72 2.80 7.27
CA ARG A 16 -16.20 2.03 8.42
C ARG A 16 -15.06 1.23 9.06
N LEU A 17 -14.30 0.46 8.28
CA LEU A 17 -13.20 -0.35 8.82
C LEU A 17 -12.13 0.50 9.52
N GLY A 18 -11.84 1.70 9.01
CA GLY A 18 -10.90 2.62 9.64
C GLY A 18 -11.44 3.39 10.84
N SER A 19 -12.76 3.54 10.98
CA SER A 19 -13.36 4.12 12.19
C SER A 19 -13.16 3.25 13.44
N GLY A 20 -12.90 1.96 13.25
CA GLY A 20 -12.82 0.96 14.32
C GLY A 20 -14.18 0.52 14.86
N LEU A 21 -15.28 1.08 14.33
CA LEU A 21 -16.64 0.67 14.68
C LEU A 21 -17.04 -0.63 13.97
N SER A 22 -17.72 -1.50 14.70
CA SER A 22 -18.38 -2.67 14.12
C SER A 22 -19.54 -2.25 13.21
N ALA A 23 -19.92 -3.12 12.28
CA ALA A 23 -21.09 -2.91 11.44
C ALA A 23 -22.38 -2.75 12.26
N GLU A 24 -22.47 -3.42 13.41
CA GLU A 24 -23.62 -3.32 14.31
C GLU A 24 -23.70 -1.95 15.01
N GLU A 25 -22.57 -1.43 15.50
CA GLU A 25 -22.52 -0.10 16.11
C GLU A 25 -22.87 1.00 15.12
N VAL A 26 -22.32 0.95 13.90
CA VAL A 26 -22.65 1.91 12.84
C VAL A 26 -24.14 1.83 12.50
N ALA A 27 -24.67 0.63 12.24
CA ALA A 27 -26.07 0.45 11.91
C ALA A 27 -27.00 0.98 13.02
N LYS A 28 -26.68 0.69 14.30
CA LYS A 28 -27.44 1.17 15.46
C LYS A 28 -27.43 2.69 15.58
N ARG A 29 -26.27 3.35 15.39
CA ARG A 29 -26.16 4.82 15.47
C ARG A 29 -26.92 5.53 14.35
N ILE A 30 -27.00 4.92 13.18
CA ILE A 30 -27.73 5.46 12.01
C ILE A 30 -29.23 5.11 12.05
N GLY A 31 -29.63 4.12 12.86
CA GLY A 31 -31.03 3.66 12.93
C GLY A 31 -31.42 2.73 11.77
N ILE A 32 -30.47 1.96 11.25
CA ILE A 32 -30.69 0.97 10.18
C ILE A 32 -30.35 -0.45 10.67
N SER A 33 -30.75 -1.47 9.90
CA SER A 33 -30.32 -2.85 10.19
C SER A 33 -28.89 -3.11 9.73
N ARG A 34 -28.20 -4.05 10.39
CA ARG A 34 -26.87 -4.53 9.97
C ARG A 34 -26.88 -5.04 8.51
N THR A 35 -27.96 -5.71 8.11
CA THR A 35 -28.15 -6.18 6.73
C THR A 35 -28.25 -5.02 5.75
N ALA A 36 -28.97 -3.94 6.09
CA ALA A 36 -29.05 -2.75 5.25
C ALA A 36 -27.68 -2.13 5.04
N LEU A 37 -26.87 -1.99 6.11
CA LEU A 37 -25.51 -1.48 6.00
C LEU A 37 -24.66 -2.32 5.04
N TYR A 38 -24.72 -3.66 5.12
CA TYR A 38 -23.98 -4.51 4.17
C TYR A 38 -24.46 -4.40 2.72
N ARG A 39 -25.76 -4.17 2.50
CA ARG A 39 -26.29 -3.91 1.16
C ARG A 39 -25.74 -2.60 0.60
N PHE A 40 -25.65 -1.57 1.44
CA PHE A 40 -25.07 -0.28 1.08
C PHE A 40 -23.57 -0.41 0.76
N GLU A 41 -22.82 -1.16 1.56
CA GLU A 41 -21.40 -1.44 1.31
C GLU A 41 -21.15 -2.25 0.01
N LYS A 42 -22.17 -2.96 -0.48
CA LYS A 42 -22.14 -3.67 -1.77
C LYS A 42 -22.60 -2.82 -2.96
N GLY A 43 -22.92 -1.55 -2.72
CA GLY A 43 -23.34 -0.62 -3.78
C GLY A 43 -24.81 -0.71 -4.16
N GLU A 44 -25.67 -1.17 -3.25
CA GLU A 44 -27.11 -0.99 -3.44
C GLU A 44 -27.52 0.47 -3.23
N VAL A 45 -28.63 0.88 -3.87
CA VAL A 45 -29.11 2.26 -3.82
C VAL A 45 -29.43 2.68 -2.37
N VAL A 46 -28.84 3.79 -1.96
CA VAL A 46 -28.99 4.39 -0.62
C VAL A 46 -29.66 5.75 -0.76
N LYS A 47 -30.54 6.08 0.16
CA LYS A 47 -31.10 7.44 0.25
C LYS A 47 -30.00 8.43 0.61
N ILE A 48 -30.04 9.63 0.02
CA ILE A 48 -29.02 10.64 0.23
C ILE A 48 -28.91 11.03 1.71
N GLU A 49 -30.04 11.09 2.42
CA GLU A 49 -30.07 11.41 3.85
C GLU A 49 -29.32 10.36 4.69
N THR A 50 -29.48 9.07 4.37
CA THR A 50 -28.74 7.99 5.04
C THR A 50 -27.26 8.05 4.72
N LEU A 51 -26.90 8.37 3.48
CA LEU A 51 -25.50 8.53 3.08
C LEU A 51 -24.84 9.73 3.76
N THR A 52 -25.55 10.84 3.92
CA THR A 52 -25.11 12.00 4.70
C THR A 52 -24.88 11.65 6.16
N SER A 53 -25.85 10.98 6.81
CA SER A 53 -25.67 10.54 8.21
C SER A 53 -24.48 9.59 8.40
N LEU A 54 -24.23 8.71 7.42
CA LEU A 54 -23.05 7.84 7.42
C LEU A 54 -21.76 8.65 7.26
N ALA A 55 -21.74 9.64 6.37
CA ALA A 55 -20.60 10.54 6.17
C ALA A 55 -20.26 11.29 7.47
N ASP A 56 -21.27 11.88 8.12
CA ASP A 56 -21.13 12.59 9.38
C ASP A 56 -20.60 11.68 10.50
N LEU A 57 -21.17 10.48 10.63
CA LEU A 57 -20.73 9.50 11.63
C LEU A 57 -19.28 9.05 11.41
N LEU A 58 -18.86 8.93 10.15
CA LEU A 58 -17.51 8.50 9.78
C LEU A 58 -16.50 9.65 9.70
N GLY A 59 -16.95 10.90 9.90
CA GLY A 59 -16.10 12.09 9.88
C GLY A 59 -15.55 12.44 8.49
N VAL A 60 -16.32 12.16 7.43
CA VAL A 60 -15.93 12.44 6.04
C VAL A 60 -16.98 13.28 5.33
N SER A 61 -16.58 13.96 4.25
CA SER A 61 -17.55 14.67 3.41
C SER A 61 -18.39 13.70 2.57
N LEU A 62 -19.62 14.08 2.28
CA LEU A 62 -20.44 13.36 1.29
C LEU A 62 -19.74 13.28 -0.07
N ALA A 63 -19.03 14.34 -0.47
CA ALA A 63 -18.23 14.38 -1.69
C ALA A 63 -17.14 13.29 -1.74
N THR A 64 -16.47 13.03 -0.61
CA THR A 64 -15.52 11.92 -0.46
C THR A 64 -16.20 10.58 -0.70
N LEU A 65 -17.37 10.32 -0.12
CA LEU A 65 -18.11 9.05 -0.36
C LEU A 65 -18.58 8.91 -1.81
N LEU A 66 -18.99 10.02 -2.44
CA LEU A 66 -19.40 10.05 -3.84
C LEU A 66 -18.21 9.91 -4.81
N GLY A 67 -16.97 10.12 -4.35
CA GLY A 67 -15.77 10.05 -5.18
C GLY A 67 -15.63 11.19 -6.18
N VAL A 68 -16.27 12.34 -5.92
CA VAL A 68 -16.23 13.52 -6.80
C VAL A 68 -15.06 14.47 -6.47
N GLU A 69 -14.40 14.24 -5.35
CA GLU A 69 -13.22 14.98 -4.90
C GLU A 69 -12.07 14.01 -4.56
N ILE A 70 -10.95 14.55 -4.10
CA ILE A 70 -9.85 13.76 -3.55
C ILE A 70 -10.34 13.05 -2.28
N GLU A 71 -10.16 11.73 -2.23
CA GLU A 71 -10.37 10.95 -1.01
C GLU A 71 -9.20 11.20 -0.05
N TYR A 72 -9.44 11.87 1.08
CA TYR A 72 -8.45 12.05 2.14
C TYR A 72 -8.59 10.94 3.19
N LEU A 73 -7.55 10.14 3.35
CA LEU A 73 -7.55 8.94 4.19
C LEU A 73 -6.58 9.13 5.34
N SER A 74 -7.09 9.44 6.53
CA SER A 74 -6.30 9.71 7.75
C SER A 74 -5.87 8.44 8.50
N ASN A 75 -6.28 7.26 8.03
CA ASN A 75 -5.97 5.98 8.65
C ASN A 75 -5.42 4.98 7.62
N ALA A 76 -4.33 4.30 7.99
CA ALA A 76 -3.73 3.22 7.21
C ALA A 76 -4.71 2.06 6.93
N VAL A 77 -5.60 1.71 7.87
CA VAL A 77 -6.62 0.67 7.65
C VAL A 77 -7.52 1.02 6.46
N THR A 78 -8.06 2.23 6.44
CA THR A 78 -8.90 2.71 5.33
C THR A 78 -8.09 2.78 4.04
N TYR A 79 -6.87 3.28 4.10
CA TYR A 79 -5.98 3.36 2.94
C TYR A 79 -5.72 2.00 2.30
N PHE A 80 -5.30 1.00 3.09
CA PHE A 80 -4.99 -0.32 2.56
C PHE A 80 -6.24 -1.06 2.08
N GLU A 81 -7.41 -0.85 2.70
CA GLU A 81 -8.68 -1.39 2.18
C GLU A 81 -9.05 -0.74 0.83
N ARG A 82 -8.87 0.58 0.69
CA ARG A 82 -9.08 1.25 -0.61
C ARG A 82 -8.11 0.73 -1.67
N LEU A 83 -6.83 0.54 -1.32
CA LEU A 83 -5.87 -0.09 -2.23
C LEU A 83 -6.34 -1.49 -2.66
N ARG A 84 -6.76 -2.34 -1.71
CA ARG A 84 -7.26 -3.69 -2.01
C ARG A 84 -8.42 -3.64 -3.02
N GLN A 85 -9.37 -2.72 -2.83
CA GLN A 85 -10.53 -2.54 -3.71
C GLN A 85 -10.13 -2.05 -5.12
N LEU A 86 -9.16 -1.14 -5.22
CA LEU A 86 -8.63 -0.68 -6.51
C LEU A 86 -7.86 -1.80 -7.23
N GLU A 87 -7.04 -2.57 -6.51
CA GLU A 87 -6.28 -3.71 -7.04
C GLU A 87 -7.17 -4.83 -7.54
N GLU A 88 -8.33 -5.06 -6.90
CA GLU A 88 -9.30 -6.07 -7.29
C GLU A 88 -9.86 -5.86 -8.70
N THR A 89 -9.92 -4.61 -9.16
CA THR A 89 -10.45 -4.23 -10.48
C THR A 89 -9.38 -3.80 -11.48
N ALA A 90 -8.16 -3.50 -11.03
CA ALA A 90 -7.08 -3.04 -11.88
C ALA A 90 -6.63 -4.11 -12.89
N ASP A 91 -6.34 -3.66 -14.11
CA ASP A 91 -5.66 -4.42 -15.16
C ASP A 91 -4.17 -4.13 -15.17
N ARG A 92 -3.77 -2.92 -14.75
CA ARG A 92 -2.37 -2.50 -14.60
C ARG A 92 -2.18 -1.62 -13.37
N ILE A 93 -1.06 -1.83 -12.69
CA ILE A 93 -0.63 -1.09 -11.51
C ILE A 93 0.79 -0.56 -11.77
N VAL A 94 0.99 0.73 -11.57
CA VAL A 94 2.33 1.33 -11.51
C VAL A 94 2.65 1.64 -10.05
N VAL A 95 3.79 1.17 -9.56
CA VAL A 95 4.20 1.33 -8.16
C VAL A 95 5.52 2.10 -8.08
N LEU A 96 5.46 3.29 -7.48
CA LEU A 96 6.60 4.14 -7.17
C LEU A 96 6.63 4.40 -5.66
N ALA A 97 6.82 3.37 -4.85
CA ALA A 97 6.76 3.48 -3.40
C ALA A 97 7.68 2.46 -2.71
N GLY A 98 8.71 2.96 -2.02
CA GLY A 98 9.69 2.17 -1.29
C GLY A 98 10.52 1.21 -2.18
N PRO A 99 11.56 0.57 -1.62
CA PRO A 99 12.34 -0.41 -2.36
C PRO A 99 11.60 -1.74 -2.59
N ILE A 100 10.45 -1.95 -1.92
CA ILE A 100 9.67 -3.20 -2.00
C ILE A 100 8.23 -2.90 -2.38
N SER A 101 7.83 -3.44 -3.53
CA SER A 101 6.43 -3.58 -3.89
C SER A 101 5.83 -4.78 -3.15
N PHE A 102 4.90 -4.53 -2.22
CA PHE A 102 4.31 -5.58 -1.37
C PHE A 102 3.67 -6.73 -2.16
N LEU A 103 3.02 -6.44 -3.29
CA LEU A 103 2.39 -7.47 -4.14
C LEU A 103 3.40 -8.45 -4.76
N LEU A 104 4.66 -8.02 -4.93
CA LEU A 104 5.75 -8.82 -5.47
C LEU A 104 6.68 -9.38 -4.38
N ALA A 105 6.46 -8.98 -3.13
CA ALA A 105 7.33 -9.34 -2.02
C ALA A 105 7.22 -10.84 -1.67
N SER A 106 8.31 -11.40 -1.14
CA SER A 106 8.37 -12.81 -0.77
C SER A 106 7.40 -13.17 0.36
N GLU A 107 7.06 -14.46 0.47
CA GLU A 107 6.28 -14.98 1.62
C GLU A 107 7.02 -14.77 2.95
N ARG A 108 8.36 -14.84 2.92
CA ARG A 108 9.19 -14.62 4.11
C ARG A 108 9.07 -13.19 4.61
N PHE A 109 9.08 -12.19 3.73
CA PHE A 109 8.84 -10.81 4.12
C PHE A 109 7.42 -10.60 4.66
N ALA A 110 6.41 -11.14 3.98
CA ALA A 110 5.02 -11.03 4.41
C ALA A 110 4.80 -11.60 5.82
N ALA A 111 5.43 -12.75 6.14
CA ALA A 111 5.35 -13.38 7.45
C ALA A 111 5.97 -12.54 8.58
N MET A 112 7.05 -11.81 8.31
CA MET A 112 7.73 -10.97 9.32
C MET A 112 7.12 -9.58 9.47
N LEU A 113 6.31 -9.14 8.51
CA LEU A 113 5.80 -7.77 8.46
C LEU A 113 4.96 -7.42 9.70
N GLU A 114 4.16 -8.35 10.21
CA GLU A 114 3.34 -8.10 11.40
C GLU A 114 4.21 -7.76 12.61
N GLU A 115 5.27 -8.52 12.84
CA GLU A 115 6.20 -8.29 13.95
C GLU A 115 6.88 -6.92 13.80
N ILE A 116 7.37 -6.61 12.59
CA ILE A 116 8.01 -5.33 12.26
C ILE A 116 7.06 -4.15 12.52
N LEU A 117 5.78 -4.27 12.13
CA LEU A 117 4.79 -3.22 12.39
C LEU A 117 4.47 -3.08 13.87
N ARG A 118 4.35 -4.19 14.62
CA ARG A 118 4.08 -4.17 16.07
C ARG A 118 5.23 -3.51 16.84
N GLU A 119 6.48 -3.67 16.40
CA GLU A 119 7.64 -3.01 16.98
C GLU A 119 7.59 -1.47 16.89
N THR A 120 6.82 -0.91 15.95
CA THR A 120 6.65 0.56 15.82
C THR A 120 5.78 1.17 16.92
N VAL A 121 5.03 0.33 17.65
CA VAL A 121 4.12 0.78 18.70
C VAL A 121 4.84 0.75 20.05
N ALA A 122 5.14 1.92 20.61
CA ALA A 122 5.78 2.03 21.92
C ALA A 122 4.87 1.46 23.05
N GLU A 123 5.48 0.90 24.10
CA GLU A 123 4.77 0.25 25.21
C GLU A 123 3.86 1.22 25.98
N ASP A 124 4.29 2.47 26.10
CA ASP A 124 3.63 3.56 26.81
C ASP A 124 2.75 4.45 25.91
N MET A 125 2.60 4.10 24.63
CA MET A 125 1.83 4.89 23.67
C MET A 125 0.34 4.95 24.05
N PRO A 126 -0.26 6.15 24.17
CA PRO A 126 -1.71 6.28 24.31
C PRO A 126 -2.45 5.62 23.14
N GLY A 127 -3.45 4.79 23.45
CA GLY A 127 -4.21 4.08 22.41
C GLY A 127 -3.48 2.89 21.79
N ARG A 128 -2.44 2.35 22.45
CA ARG A 128 -1.69 1.16 22.03
C ARG A 128 -2.58 -0.01 21.59
N ASP A 129 -3.62 -0.34 22.35
CA ASP A 129 -4.51 -1.46 22.00
C ASP A 129 -5.22 -1.24 20.67
N LYS A 130 -5.64 0.01 20.38
CA LYS A 130 -6.21 0.38 19.09
C LYS A 130 -5.17 0.25 17.99
N ALA A 131 -3.95 0.76 18.19
CA ALA A 131 -2.87 0.67 17.22
C ALA A 131 -2.53 -0.79 16.87
N LEU A 132 -2.45 -1.68 17.86
CA LEU A 132 -2.22 -3.10 17.65
C LEU A 132 -3.40 -3.79 16.92
N ALA A 133 -4.64 -3.41 17.25
CA ALA A 133 -5.81 -3.90 16.54
C ALA A 133 -5.87 -3.41 15.08
N ASP A 134 -5.46 -2.17 14.82
CA ASP A 134 -5.36 -1.61 13.48
C ASP A 134 -4.26 -2.33 12.68
N ILE A 135 -3.10 -2.63 13.27
CA ILE A 135 -2.05 -3.46 12.63
C ILE A 135 -2.59 -4.84 12.25
N ALA A 136 -3.30 -5.51 13.15
CA ALA A 136 -3.89 -6.83 12.84
C ALA A 136 -4.87 -6.76 11.65
N ARG A 137 -5.70 -5.70 11.58
CA ARG A 137 -6.60 -5.46 10.43
C ARG A 137 -5.81 -5.18 9.15
N ILE A 138 -4.75 -4.39 9.22
CA ILE A 138 -3.88 -4.12 8.07
C ILE A 138 -3.28 -5.42 7.55
N ILE A 139 -2.71 -6.26 8.41
CA ILE A 139 -2.14 -7.55 8.01
C ILE A 139 -3.17 -8.44 7.31
N ALA A 140 -4.41 -8.51 7.81
CA ALA A 140 -5.48 -9.25 7.15
C ALA A 140 -5.77 -8.69 5.75
N ILE A 141 -5.90 -7.36 5.60
CA ILE A 141 -6.11 -6.71 4.30
C ILE A 141 -4.93 -7.00 3.35
N LEU A 142 -3.70 -6.94 3.85
CA LEU A 142 -2.50 -7.22 3.07
C LEU A 142 -2.47 -8.67 2.57
N ALA A 143 -2.88 -9.64 3.39
CA ALA A 143 -3.03 -11.03 2.95
C ALA A 143 -4.05 -11.16 1.80
N GLU A 144 -5.23 -10.54 1.93
CA GLU A 144 -6.25 -10.52 0.87
C GLU A 144 -5.71 -9.89 -0.43
N ARG A 145 -4.90 -8.82 -0.34
CA ARG A 145 -4.25 -8.18 -1.51
C ARG A 145 -3.34 -9.16 -2.25
N LYS A 146 -2.52 -9.93 -1.54
CA LYS A 146 -1.65 -10.95 -2.17
C LYS A 146 -2.46 -12.08 -2.82
N GLU A 147 -3.53 -12.53 -2.17
CA GLU A 147 -4.41 -13.56 -2.74
C GLU A 147 -5.12 -13.09 -4.03
N ILE A 148 -5.63 -11.86 -4.02
CA ILE A 148 -6.24 -11.22 -5.19
C ILE A 148 -5.21 -11.12 -6.33
N TYR A 149 -4.00 -10.64 -6.03
CA TYR A 149 -2.93 -10.54 -7.02
C TYR A 149 -2.54 -11.90 -7.59
N ALA A 150 -2.38 -12.93 -6.75
CA ALA A 150 -2.03 -14.28 -7.19
C ALA A 150 -3.08 -14.87 -8.15
N ARG A 151 -4.36 -14.55 -7.94
CA ARG A 151 -5.50 -14.99 -8.76
C ARG A 151 -5.64 -14.20 -10.05
N ARG A 152 -5.56 -12.86 -10.00
CA ARG A 152 -5.84 -11.96 -11.14
C ARG A 152 -4.62 -11.64 -11.98
N ARG A 153 -3.44 -11.57 -11.36
CA ARG A 153 -2.14 -11.19 -11.96
C ARG A 153 -2.24 -9.96 -12.88
N PRO A 154 -2.76 -8.80 -12.39
CA PRO A 154 -2.71 -7.57 -13.17
C PRO A 154 -1.26 -7.19 -13.47
N ALA A 155 -1.04 -6.48 -14.58
CA ALA A 155 0.31 -6.08 -14.96
C ALA A 155 0.89 -5.09 -13.94
N ILE A 156 2.08 -5.34 -13.42
CA ILE A 156 2.77 -4.46 -12.48
C ILE A 156 4.02 -3.86 -13.14
N VAL A 157 4.11 -2.54 -13.09
CA VAL A 157 5.36 -1.81 -13.33
C VAL A 157 5.83 -1.23 -12.02
N ASN A 158 6.99 -1.65 -11.54
CA ASN A 158 7.58 -1.13 -10.30
C ASN A 158 8.91 -0.42 -10.60
N LEU A 159 9.08 0.77 -10.03
CA LEU A 159 10.33 1.52 -10.08
C LEU A 159 10.93 1.56 -8.68
N ILE A 160 12.20 1.16 -8.58
CA ILE A 160 12.97 1.05 -7.34
C ILE A 160 14.21 1.96 -7.46
N SER A 161 14.56 2.67 -6.39
CA SER A 161 15.78 3.49 -6.29
C SER A 161 16.96 2.62 -5.87
N ALA A 162 18.08 2.68 -6.59
CA ALA A 162 19.33 2.03 -6.18
C ALA A 162 19.83 2.58 -4.83
N VAL A 163 19.64 3.88 -4.58
CA VAL A 163 19.99 4.52 -3.30
C VAL A 163 19.15 3.96 -2.14
N ASP A 164 17.86 3.67 -2.38
CA ASP A 164 17.01 3.07 -1.35
C ASP A 164 17.35 1.59 -1.12
N VAL A 165 17.78 0.88 -2.17
CA VAL A 165 18.31 -0.48 -2.06
C VAL A 165 19.58 -0.50 -1.21
N GLU A 166 20.56 0.37 -1.49
CA GLU A 166 21.79 0.50 -0.70
C GLU A 166 21.49 0.77 0.77
N ARG A 167 20.57 1.71 1.03
CA ARG A 167 20.13 2.04 2.39
C ARG A 167 19.54 0.81 3.08
N MET A 168 18.57 0.16 2.43
CA MET A 168 17.85 -1.00 2.97
C MET A 168 18.77 -2.19 3.26
N VAL A 169 19.81 -2.43 2.44
CA VAL A 169 20.80 -3.49 2.70
C VAL A 169 21.59 -3.22 4.00
N ARG A 170 21.88 -1.95 4.29
CA ARG A 170 22.68 -1.53 5.45
C ARG A 170 21.85 -1.45 6.73
N SER A 171 20.62 -0.96 6.65
CA SER A 171 19.74 -0.78 7.81
C SER A 171 18.94 -2.03 8.16
N GLY A 172 18.56 -2.83 7.15
CA GLY A 172 17.62 -3.93 7.32
C GLY A 172 16.19 -3.43 7.57
N PHE A 173 15.29 -4.34 7.95
CA PHE A 173 13.94 -3.97 8.38
C PHE A 173 13.93 -3.71 9.89
N ALA A 174 13.69 -2.48 10.32
CA ALA A 174 13.61 -2.17 11.75
C ALA A 174 12.33 -1.39 12.06
N GLY A 175 11.51 -1.90 12.99
CA GLY A 175 10.36 -1.17 13.50
C GLY A 175 10.74 -0.05 14.49
N ARG A 176 11.96 -0.09 15.04
CA ARG A 176 12.49 0.92 15.99
C ARG A 176 14.01 1.05 15.89
N THR A 177 14.54 2.19 16.33
CA THR A 177 15.98 2.54 16.23
C THR A 177 16.89 1.69 17.11
N PHE A 178 16.40 1.19 18.25
CA PHE A 178 17.19 0.42 19.21
C PHE A 178 16.70 -1.03 19.28
N VAL A 179 17.32 -1.89 18.47
CA VAL A 179 17.08 -3.34 18.49
C VAL A 179 18.37 -4.05 18.89
N ARG A 180 18.26 -5.20 19.56
CA ARG A 180 19.43 -6.00 19.95
C ARG A 180 20.24 -6.39 18.70
N GLU A 181 21.56 -6.43 18.82
CA GLU A 181 22.49 -6.62 17.68
C GLU A 181 22.18 -7.88 16.85
N HIS A 182 21.83 -8.99 17.51
CA HIS A 182 21.45 -10.23 16.81
C HIS A 182 20.19 -10.06 15.95
N VAL A 183 19.22 -9.25 16.39
CA VAL A 183 18.00 -8.97 15.62
C VAL A 183 18.34 -8.08 14.43
N ILE A 184 19.22 -7.09 14.59
CA ILE A 184 19.67 -6.25 13.46
C ILE A 184 20.35 -7.11 12.39
N ALA A 185 21.20 -8.06 12.79
CA ALA A 185 21.84 -8.98 11.84
C ALA A 185 20.79 -9.84 11.09
N GLU A 186 19.81 -10.38 11.80
CA GLU A 186 18.71 -11.14 11.20
C GLU A 186 17.86 -10.28 10.23
N ARG A 187 17.53 -9.05 10.61
CA ARG A 187 16.74 -8.12 9.80
C ARG A 187 17.49 -7.64 8.56
N ARG A 188 18.81 -7.46 8.64
CA ARG A 188 19.68 -7.22 7.48
C ARG A 188 19.72 -8.44 6.55
N ALA A 189 19.83 -9.65 7.10
CA ALA A 189 19.79 -10.87 6.31
C ALA A 189 18.42 -11.05 5.61
N LEU A 190 17.32 -10.70 6.28
CA LEU A 190 15.98 -10.66 5.68
C LEU A 190 15.89 -9.65 4.53
N ALA A 191 16.40 -8.43 4.73
CA ALA A 191 16.42 -7.39 3.70
C ALA A 191 17.25 -7.81 2.47
N ARG A 192 18.43 -8.39 2.67
CA ARG A 192 19.27 -8.93 1.59
C ARG A 192 18.57 -10.06 0.83
N ALA A 193 17.93 -10.98 1.55
CA ALA A 193 17.17 -12.06 0.93
C ALA A 193 15.99 -11.52 0.10
N GLU A 194 15.29 -10.49 0.60
CA GLU A 194 14.20 -9.85 -0.13
C GLU A 194 14.69 -9.15 -1.41
N LEU A 195 15.81 -8.43 -1.33
CA LEU A 195 16.40 -7.81 -2.52
C LEU A 195 16.93 -8.83 -3.52
N ALA A 196 17.49 -9.95 -3.05
CA ALA A 196 17.88 -11.06 -3.92
C ALA A 196 16.66 -11.71 -4.62
N HIS A 197 15.52 -11.78 -3.92
CA HIS A 197 14.24 -12.20 -4.51
C HIS A 197 13.79 -11.22 -5.62
N PHE A 198 13.85 -9.91 -5.38
CA PHE A 198 13.56 -8.90 -6.41
C PHE A 198 14.54 -8.96 -7.60
N ALA A 199 15.84 -9.14 -7.37
CA ALA A 199 16.82 -9.34 -8.43
C ALA A 199 16.49 -10.56 -9.30
N SER A 200 15.98 -11.63 -8.69
CA SER A 200 15.54 -12.83 -9.40
C SER A 200 14.29 -12.58 -10.23
N ILE A 201 13.33 -11.79 -9.75
CA ILE A 201 12.14 -11.37 -10.53
C ILE A 201 12.56 -10.48 -11.71
N ILE A 202 13.45 -9.51 -11.47
CA ILE A 202 13.98 -8.60 -12.51
C ILE A 202 14.62 -9.41 -13.64
N GLU A 203 15.38 -10.44 -13.32
CA GLU A 203 16.05 -11.28 -14.32
C GLU A 203 15.12 -12.26 -15.02
N ALA A 204 14.13 -12.81 -14.31
CA ALA A 204 13.19 -13.76 -14.86
C ALA A 204 12.14 -13.13 -15.81
N GLU A 205 11.88 -11.82 -15.67
CA GLU A 205 10.92 -11.04 -16.44
C GLU A 205 9.57 -11.77 -16.65
N PRO A 206 8.89 -12.20 -15.57
CA PRO A 206 7.66 -12.95 -15.71
C PRO A 206 6.58 -12.10 -16.40
N ILE A 207 5.71 -12.76 -17.17
CA ILE A 207 4.66 -12.09 -17.96
C ILE A 207 3.86 -11.15 -17.06
N GLY A 208 3.77 -9.88 -17.48
CA GLY A 208 3.02 -8.84 -16.79
C GLY A 208 3.78 -8.14 -15.67
N VAL A 209 5.02 -8.53 -15.35
CA VAL A 209 5.82 -7.85 -14.32
C VAL A 209 7.04 -7.18 -14.93
N GLN A 210 7.21 -5.89 -14.66
CA GLN A 210 8.37 -5.12 -15.08
C GLN A 210 8.90 -4.33 -13.89
N ILE A 211 10.18 -4.52 -13.57
CA ILE A 211 10.83 -3.81 -12.47
C ILE A 211 12.02 -3.04 -13.04
N GLY A 212 12.04 -1.73 -12.82
CA GLY A 212 13.11 -0.82 -13.23
C GLY A 212 13.90 -0.34 -12.03
N LEU A 213 15.23 -0.42 -12.11
CA LEU A 213 16.14 0.09 -11.07
C LEU A 213 16.67 1.47 -11.50
N VAL A 214 16.24 2.52 -10.83
CA VAL A 214 16.68 3.90 -11.07
C VAL A 214 17.99 4.12 -10.30
N PRO A 215 19.11 4.49 -10.97
CA PRO A 215 20.38 4.72 -10.29
C PRO A 215 20.36 5.87 -9.28
N GLY A 216 19.51 6.88 -9.51
CA GLY A 216 19.32 8.03 -8.63
C GLY A 216 18.21 7.84 -7.59
N THR A 217 17.87 8.93 -6.92
CA THR A 217 16.75 8.96 -5.96
C THR A 217 15.41 9.00 -6.68
N LEU A 218 14.41 8.38 -6.07
CA LEU A 218 13.01 8.58 -6.42
C LEU A 218 12.45 9.80 -5.64
N PRO A 219 11.33 10.39 -6.10
CA PRO A 219 10.58 11.33 -5.29
C PRO A 219 10.28 10.73 -3.92
N HIS A 220 10.48 11.51 -2.85
CA HIS A 220 10.20 11.05 -1.49
C HIS A 220 8.72 10.69 -1.27
N THR A 221 7.83 11.30 -2.06
CA THR A 221 6.41 11.00 -2.06
C THR A 221 6.15 9.76 -2.90
N GLY A 222 5.87 8.65 -2.22
CA GLY A 222 5.49 7.42 -2.90
C GLY A 222 4.06 7.50 -3.47
N PHE A 223 3.88 6.98 -4.67
CA PHE A 223 2.57 6.93 -5.30
C PHE A 223 2.34 5.64 -6.12
N GLN A 224 1.08 5.37 -6.39
CA GLN A 224 0.65 4.27 -7.25
C GLN A 224 -0.39 4.75 -8.25
N ILE A 225 -0.36 4.20 -9.45
CA ILE A 225 -1.37 4.46 -10.49
C ILE A 225 -2.05 3.15 -10.84
N PHE A 226 -3.37 3.10 -10.65
CA PHE A 226 -4.22 1.98 -11.00
C PHE A 226 -4.93 2.29 -12.31
N ARG A 227 -4.93 1.33 -13.23
CA ARG A 227 -5.71 1.40 -14.48
C ARG A 227 -6.70 0.24 -14.52
N ALA A 228 -7.97 0.54 -14.72
CA ALA A 228 -9.06 -0.42 -14.85
C ALA A 228 -9.95 -0.01 -16.04
N GLY A 229 -9.79 -0.68 -17.19
CA GLY A 229 -10.32 -0.19 -18.47
C GLY A 229 -9.85 1.25 -18.76
N ASP A 230 -10.79 2.16 -19.01
CA ASP A 230 -10.51 3.58 -19.29
C ASP A 230 -10.24 4.42 -18.03
N ARG A 231 -10.43 3.84 -16.85
CA ARG A 231 -10.33 4.59 -15.58
C ARG A 231 -8.91 4.54 -15.06
N LYS A 232 -8.43 5.69 -14.59
CA LYS A 232 -7.13 5.83 -13.96
C LYS A 232 -7.28 6.48 -12.59
N THR A 233 -6.68 5.87 -11.59
CA THR A 233 -6.71 6.35 -10.21
C THR A 233 -5.28 6.50 -9.70
N LEU A 234 -4.97 7.68 -9.17
CA LEU A 234 -3.72 7.99 -8.50
C LEU A 234 -3.92 7.82 -6.99
N SER A 235 -2.97 7.17 -6.34
CA SER A 235 -2.88 7.02 -4.90
C SER A 235 -1.54 7.56 -4.42
N ILE A 236 -1.54 8.42 -3.42
CA ILE A 236 -0.35 8.98 -2.76
C ILE A 236 -0.45 8.64 -1.29
N SER A 237 0.63 8.12 -0.68
CA SER A 237 0.56 7.67 0.71
C SER A 237 1.82 7.92 1.52
N PRO A 238 1.66 8.41 2.77
CA PRO A 238 2.72 8.43 3.77
C PRO A 238 2.88 7.08 4.49
N PHE A 239 1.96 6.13 4.28
CA PHE A 239 2.01 4.82 4.93
C PHE A 239 2.99 3.90 4.21
N ARG A 240 3.90 3.28 4.96
CA ARG A 240 5.01 2.47 4.43
C ARG A 240 5.10 1.13 5.17
N LEU A 241 5.44 0.07 4.43
CA LEU A 241 5.60 -1.29 4.96
C LEU A 241 7.07 -1.78 4.96
N GLY A 242 7.99 -1.01 4.37
CA GLY A 242 9.38 -1.41 4.14
C GLY A 242 10.34 -1.01 5.26
N GLU A 243 11.54 -0.56 4.89
CA GLU A 243 12.67 -0.22 5.78
C GLU A 243 12.30 0.66 6.99
N GLN A 244 11.49 1.70 6.74
CA GLN A 244 10.96 2.60 7.78
C GLN A 244 9.43 2.51 7.77
N PRO A 245 8.87 1.51 8.45
CA PRO A 245 7.44 1.29 8.45
C PRO A 245 6.72 2.47 9.12
N ASN A 246 5.60 2.87 8.53
CA ASN A 246 4.69 3.85 9.10
C ASN A 246 3.26 3.43 8.77
N VAL A 247 2.50 3.06 9.78
CA VAL A 247 1.06 2.78 9.65
C VAL A 247 0.23 3.53 10.70
N SER A 248 0.87 4.43 11.46
CA SER A 248 0.28 5.09 12.62
C SER A 248 -0.24 6.49 12.30
N LEU A 249 0.55 7.33 11.61
CA LEU A 249 0.19 8.72 11.36
C LEU A 249 0.45 9.13 9.91
N GLY A 250 -0.53 9.80 9.33
CA GLY A 250 -0.42 10.38 8.00
C GLY A 250 -1.78 10.56 7.33
N VAL A 251 -1.79 11.29 6.23
CA VAL A 251 -2.96 11.43 5.36
C VAL A 251 -2.57 10.95 3.97
N ALA A 252 -3.18 9.85 3.55
CA ALA A 252 -3.10 9.40 2.17
C ALA A 252 -4.17 10.08 1.32
N MET A 253 -3.93 10.16 0.02
CA MET A 253 -4.82 10.78 -0.95
C MET A 253 -5.08 9.82 -2.10
N ILE A 254 -6.34 9.67 -2.50
CA ILE A 254 -6.72 8.95 -3.71
C ILE A 254 -7.54 9.86 -4.60
N THR A 255 -7.22 9.92 -5.89
CA THR A 255 -7.94 10.77 -6.85
C THR A 255 -7.98 10.15 -8.23
N SER A 256 -9.07 10.42 -8.95
CA SER A 256 -9.19 10.08 -10.38
C SER A 256 -9.09 11.33 -11.27
N THR A 257 -8.63 12.46 -10.74
CA THR A 257 -8.48 13.69 -11.52
C THR A 257 -7.44 13.51 -12.63
N GLN A 258 -7.88 13.74 -13.87
CA GLN A 258 -7.06 13.51 -15.06
C GLN A 258 -5.74 14.29 -15.05
N GLU A 259 -5.75 15.55 -14.58
CA GLU A 259 -4.56 16.39 -14.48
C GLU A 259 -3.50 15.75 -13.57
N ALA A 260 -3.90 15.38 -12.35
CA ALA A 260 -3.01 14.77 -11.37
C ALA A 260 -2.43 13.46 -11.89
N VAL A 261 -3.27 12.59 -12.47
CA VAL A 261 -2.83 11.33 -13.07
C VAL A 261 -1.82 11.58 -14.20
N THR A 262 -2.13 12.49 -15.13
CA THR A 262 -1.27 12.76 -16.30
C THR A 262 0.10 13.33 -15.91
N LEU A 263 0.16 14.19 -14.88
CA LEU A 263 1.41 14.69 -14.33
C LEU A 263 2.28 13.57 -13.74
N HIS A 264 1.67 12.65 -12.98
CA HIS A 264 2.40 11.53 -12.37
C HIS A 264 2.82 10.48 -13.41
N GLU A 265 2.02 10.24 -14.45
CA GLU A 265 2.40 9.38 -15.58
C GLU A 265 3.65 9.91 -16.29
N ARG A 266 3.75 11.23 -16.51
CA ARG A 266 4.96 11.84 -17.09
C ARG A 266 6.21 11.60 -16.23
N VAL A 267 6.08 11.69 -14.91
CA VAL A 267 7.18 11.37 -13.97
C VAL A 267 7.59 9.91 -14.10
N VAL A 268 6.62 8.98 -14.14
CA VAL A 268 6.88 7.55 -14.37
C VAL A 268 7.63 7.32 -15.67
N ASP A 269 7.20 7.94 -16.77
CA ASP A 269 7.84 7.76 -18.09
C ASP A 269 9.27 8.31 -18.12
N GLU A 270 9.54 9.43 -17.45
CA GLU A 270 10.90 9.97 -17.30
C GLU A 270 11.81 9.05 -16.49
N LEU A 271 11.33 8.58 -15.34
CA LEU A 271 12.08 7.65 -14.48
C LEU A 271 12.31 6.31 -15.18
N TRP A 272 11.29 5.78 -15.86
CA TRP A 272 11.39 4.53 -16.62
C TRP A 272 12.45 4.61 -17.71
N ARG A 273 12.56 5.73 -18.43
CA ARG A 273 13.61 5.93 -19.45
C ARG A 273 15.02 5.85 -18.87
N ARG A 274 15.22 6.35 -17.64
CA ARG A 274 16.53 6.37 -16.96
C ARG A 274 16.85 5.09 -16.17
N ALA A 275 15.85 4.26 -15.90
CA ALA A 275 16.03 3.04 -15.13
C ALA A 275 16.83 1.98 -15.89
N LEU A 276 17.72 1.29 -15.19
CA LEU A 276 18.26 -0.01 -15.60
C LEU A 276 17.12 -1.03 -15.62
N LYS A 277 17.20 -2.02 -16.53
CA LYS A 277 16.13 -3.03 -16.74
C LYS A 277 16.72 -4.41 -17.00
N GLY A 278 15.92 -5.44 -16.78
CA GLY A 278 16.29 -6.84 -17.04
C GLY A 278 17.62 -7.21 -16.38
N LYS A 279 18.46 -7.97 -17.09
CA LYS A 279 19.73 -8.49 -16.56
C LYS A 279 20.67 -7.44 -15.98
N GLU A 280 20.73 -6.24 -16.57
CA GLU A 280 21.58 -5.15 -16.09
C GLU A 280 21.12 -4.66 -14.72
N ALA A 281 19.82 -4.45 -14.53
CA ALA A 281 19.26 -4.08 -13.23
C ALA A 281 19.45 -5.19 -12.18
N ALA A 282 19.27 -6.45 -12.56
CA ALA A 282 19.47 -7.58 -11.66
C ALA A 282 20.94 -7.71 -11.22
N ALA A 283 21.89 -7.55 -12.15
CA ALA A 283 23.31 -7.55 -11.85
C ALA A 283 23.67 -6.42 -10.88
N HIS A 284 23.24 -5.19 -11.19
CA HIS A 284 23.51 -4.03 -10.35
C HIS A 284 22.91 -4.17 -8.93
N MET A 285 21.69 -4.69 -8.81
CA MET A 285 21.09 -4.98 -7.51
C MET A 285 21.90 -6.02 -6.71
N ARG A 286 22.44 -7.05 -7.36
CA ARG A 286 23.31 -8.05 -6.70
C ARG A 286 24.67 -7.49 -6.31
N GLU A 287 25.25 -6.60 -7.09
CA GLU A 287 26.48 -5.88 -6.75
C GLU A 287 26.30 -5.06 -5.46
N ILE A 288 25.19 -4.33 -5.34
CA ILE A 288 24.86 -3.57 -4.12
C ILE A 288 24.76 -4.51 -2.90
N ILE A 289 24.09 -5.66 -3.04
CA ILE A 289 23.98 -6.66 -1.98
C ILE A 289 25.36 -7.18 -1.57
N ALA A 290 26.20 -7.56 -2.53
CA ALA A 290 27.54 -8.12 -2.29
C ALA A 290 28.51 -7.10 -1.66
N ALA A 291 28.47 -5.84 -2.09
CA ALA A 291 29.31 -4.78 -1.54
C ALA A 291 29.08 -4.59 -0.03
N ALA A 292 27.83 -4.63 0.41
CA ALA A 292 27.48 -4.50 1.83
C ALA A 292 27.80 -5.76 2.67
N GLU A 293 28.03 -6.92 2.04
CA GLU A 293 28.54 -8.12 2.72
C GLU A 293 30.05 -8.05 2.93
N GLY A 294 30.77 -7.40 2.01
CA GLY A 294 32.23 -7.21 2.09
C GLY A 294 32.68 -6.21 3.16
N GLU A 295 31.90 -5.15 3.40
CA GLU A 295 32.21 -4.13 4.42
C GLU A 295 32.04 -4.63 5.88
N GLY A 296 31.38 -5.78 6.09
CA GLY A 296 31.15 -6.38 7.40
C GLY A 296 32.16 -7.48 7.79
N ARG A 297 33.24 -7.66 7.01
CA ARG A 297 34.33 -8.60 7.28
C ARG A 297 35.58 -7.88 7.78
#